data_AF-A0A6N9PEC3-F1
#
_entry.id   AF-A0A6N9PEC3-F1
#
_cell.length_a   1.000
_cell.length_b   1.000
_cell.length_c   1.000
_cell.angle_alpha   90.00
_cell.angle_beta   90.00
_cell.angle_gamma   90.00
#
_symmetry.space_group_name_H-M   'P 1'
#
loop_
_entity.id
_entity.type
_entity.pdbx_description
1 polymer ?
#
loop_
_entity_poly.entity_id
_entity_poly.type
_entity_poly.pdbx_seq_one_letter_code
_entity_poly.pdbx_strand_id
1 'polypeptide(L)'
;MAGIAKRFVMEGMEAALSRKKQENRRRKVTGEVEAQICTIACSAPPEGASRWTMQAIADELIRLEVVDYITDSTVCEVMKKTKSNRGL
;
A
#
# COMPACT_ATOMS: atom_id res chain seq x y z
N MET A 1 -21.12 -23.79 0.03
CA MET A 1 -20.09 -24.76 0.47
C MET A 1 -19.56 -25.63 -0.70
N ALA A 2 -19.17 -25.04 -1.84
CA ALA A 2 -18.80 -25.82 -3.05
C ALA A 2 -17.29 -25.92 -3.32
N GLY A 3 -16.44 -25.23 -2.55
CA GLY A 3 -15.00 -25.14 -2.83
C GLY A 3 -14.13 -26.23 -2.19
N ILE A 4 -14.64 -26.96 -1.18
CA ILE A 4 -13.84 -27.96 -0.44
C ILE A 4 -13.79 -29.27 -1.22
N ALA A 5 -14.93 -29.80 -1.67
CA ALA A 5 -14.99 -31.03 -2.46
C ALA A 5 -14.17 -30.93 -3.75
N LYS A 6 -14.27 -29.81 -4.48
CA LYS A 6 -13.47 -29.57 -5.69
C LYS A 6 -11.96 -29.58 -5.41
N ARG A 7 -11.51 -28.89 -4.34
CA ARG A 7 -10.09 -28.86 -3.96
C ARG A 7 -9.59 -30.20 -3.47
N PHE A 8 -10.42 -30.96 -2.74
CA PHE A 8 -10.08 -32.31 -2.32
C PHE A 8 -9.78 -33.21 -3.52
N VAL A 9 -10.65 -33.18 -4.54
CA VAL A 9 -10.48 -33.98 -5.75
C VAL A 9 -9.27 -33.54 -6.58
N MET A 10 -9.01 -32.23 -6.68
CA MET A 10 -7.96 -31.71 -7.57
C MET A 10 -6.58 -31.59 -6.92
N GLU A 11 -6.51 -31.33 -5.62
CA GLU A 11 -5.28 -30.91 -4.92
C GLU A 11 -5.02 -31.74 -3.64
N GLY A 12 -5.94 -32.64 -3.26
CA GLY A 12 -5.80 -33.54 -2.12
C GLY A 12 -6.34 -32.98 -0.79
N MET A 13 -6.26 -33.82 0.25
CA MET A 13 -6.83 -33.55 1.58
C MET A 13 -6.26 -32.29 2.25
N GLU A 14 -4.93 -32.19 2.27
CA GLU A 14 -4.23 -31.04 2.89
C GLU A 14 -4.58 -29.71 2.21
N ALA A 15 -4.67 -29.70 0.87
CA ALA A 15 -5.02 -28.50 0.11
C ALA A 15 -6.50 -28.08 0.30
N ALA A 16 -7.39 -29.04 0.55
CA ALA A 16 -8.80 -28.77 0.81
C ALA A 16 -9.04 -28.13 2.19
N LEU A 17 -8.27 -28.56 3.19
CA LEU A 17 -8.38 -28.11 4.57
C LEU A 17 -7.60 -26.83 4.84
N SER A 18 -6.48 -26.60 4.14
CA SER A 18 -5.65 -25.42 4.31
C SER A 18 -6.21 -24.18 3.60
N ARG A 19 -5.78 -23.00 4.08
CA ARG A 19 -6.06 -21.74 3.41
C ARG A 19 -5.34 -21.71 2.06
N LYS A 20 -6.07 -21.38 0.99
CA LYS A 20 -5.48 -21.22 -0.35
C LYS A 20 -4.30 -20.24 -0.30
N LYS A 21 -3.12 -20.71 -0.73
CA LYS A 21 -1.91 -19.88 -0.87
C LYS A 21 -2.19 -18.76 -1.88
N GLN A 22 -1.88 -17.52 -1.49
CA GLN A 22 -1.96 -16.36 -2.38
C GLN A 22 -0.56 -16.04 -2.85
N GLU A 23 -0.20 -16.49 -4.06
CA GLU A 23 1.15 -16.30 -4.61
C GLU A 23 1.52 -14.82 -4.77
N ASN A 24 0.56 -14.00 -5.19
CA ASN A 24 0.77 -12.57 -5.46
C ASN A 24 0.30 -11.65 -4.32
N ARG A 25 0.57 -12.02 -3.06
CA ARG A 25 0.17 -11.21 -1.90
C ARG A 25 1.15 -10.08 -1.55
N ARG A 26 2.15 -9.82 -2.41
CA ARG A 26 3.13 -8.75 -2.19
C ARG A 26 2.40 -7.39 -2.26
N ARG A 27 2.54 -6.58 -1.22
CA ARG A 27 2.00 -5.22 -1.21
C ARG A 27 2.99 -4.29 -1.90
N LYS A 28 2.49 -3.42 -2.78
CA LYS A 28 3.30 -2.34 -3.38
C LYS A 28 3.70 -1.30 -2.35
N VAL A 29 2.76 -0.92 -1.49
CA VAL A 29 3.02 -0.05 -0.35
C VAL A 29 3.51 -0.93 0.82
N THR A 30 4.80 -0.87 1.06
CA THR A 30 5.46 -1.47 2.23
C THR A 30 5.59 -0.42 3.34
N GLY A 31 5.97 -0.83 4.56
CA GLY A 31 6.22 0.12 5.64
C GLY A 31 7.36 1.11 5.33
N GLU A 32 8.31 0.73 4.47
CA GLU A 32 9.35 1.63 3.99
C GLU A 32 8.79 2.69 3.04
N VAL A 33 7.90 2.30 2.12
CA VAL A 33 7.20 3.25 1.24
C VAL A 33 6.33 4.20 2.06
N GLU A 34 5.64 3.71 3.10
CA GLU A 34 4.87 4.56 4.03
C GLU A 34 5.78 5.57 4.77
N ALA A 35 6.97 5.15 5.20
CA ALA A 35 7.93 6.03 5.84
C ALA A 35 8.44 7.12 4.86
N GLN A 36 8.72 6.75 3.61
CA GLN A 36 9.15 7.72 2.58
C GLN A 36 8.04 8.74 2.26
N ILE A 37 6.78 8.29 2.16
CA ILE A 37 5.62 9.20 2.03
C ILE A 37 5.62 10.23 3.16
N CYS A 38 5.83 9.79 4.40
CA CYS A 38 5.88 10.67 5.56
C CYS A 38 7.06 11.66 5.50
N THR A 39 8.26 11.17 5.17
CA THR A 39 9.47 12.01 5.02
C THR A 39 9.27 13.11 3.99
N ILE A 40 8.74 12.78 2.81
CA ILE A 40 8.43 13.76 1.76
C ILE A 40 7.38 14.76 2.26
N ALA A 41 6.27 14.28 2.82
CA ALA A 41 5.20 15.16 3.29
C ALA A 41 5.66 16.14 4.41
N CYS A 42 6.67 15.75 5.20
CA CYS A 42 7.27 16.58 6.24
C CYS A 42 8.43 17.48 5.76
N SER A 43 8.89 17.35 4.51
CA SER A 43 9.98 18.17 3.96
C SER A 43 9.47 19.48 3.36
N ALA A 44 10.39 20.34 2.95
CA ALA A 44 10.05 21.53 2.17
C ALA A 44 9.40 21.12 0.82
N PRO A 45 8.28 21.75 0.42
CA PRO A 45 7.68 21.51 -0.88
C PRO A 45 8.59 22.05 -2.02
N PRO A 46 8.45 21.52 -3.24
CA PRO A 46 9.22 21.97 -4.39
C PRO A 46 8.95 23.44 -4.72
N GLU A 47 9.90 24.09 -5.39
CA GLU A 47 9.79 25.52 -5.74
C GLU A 47 8.49 25.81 -6.51
N GLY A 48 7.83 26.90 -6.14
CA GLY A 48 6.54 27.30 -6.72
C GLY A 48 5.31 26.63 -6.10
N ALA A 49 5.48 25.66 -5.19
CA ALA A 49 4.39 25.06 -4.43
C ALA A 49 4.37 25.53 -2.97
N SER A 50 3.20 25.92 -2.46
CA SER A 50 3.03 26.30 -1.04
C SER A 50 2.94 25.09 -0.09
N ARG A 51 2.66 23.90 -0.62
CA ARG A 51 2.52 22.64 0.15
C ARG A 51 2.64 21.43 -0.76
N TRP A 52 2.94 20.28 -0.17
CA TRP A 52 2.81 18.99 -0.83
C TRP A 52 1.35 18.65 -1.16
N THR A 53 1.07 18.31 -2.41
CA THR A 53 -0.18 17.67 -2.83
C THR A 53 0.03 16.15 -2.90
N MET A 54 -1.04 15.36 -2.85
CA MET A 54 -0.93 13.89 -2.98
C MET A 54 -0.31 13.49 -4.32
N GLN A 55 -0.65 14.21 -5.40
CA GLN A 55 -0.03 14.02 -6.71
C GLN A 55 1.46 14.34 -6.68
N ALA A 56 1.86 15.47 -6.08
CA ALA A 56 3.27 15.84 -5.99
C ALA A 56 4.08 14.83 -5.18
N ILE A 57 3.51 14.26 -4.10
CA ILE A 57 4.15 13.18 -3.34
C ILE A 57 4.28 11.91 -4.21
N ALA A 58 3.25 11.55 -4.98
CA ALA A 58 3.30 10.40 -5.88
C ALA A 58 4.38 10.57 -6.95
N ASP A 59 4.44 11.74 -7.58
CA ASP A 59 5.44 12.06 -8.60
C ASP A 59 6.86 12.06 -8.01
N GLU A 60 7.02 12.58 -6.80
CA GLU A 60 8.31 12.60 -6.09
C GLU A 60 8.79 11.18 -5.73
N LEU A 61 7.89 10.29 -5.31
CA LEU A 61 8.24 8.88 -5.04
C LEU A 61 8.73 8.15 -6.29
N ILE A 62 8.14 8.44 -7.44
CA ILE A 62 8.58 7.90 -8.72
C ILE A 62 9.93 8.53 -9.12
N ARG A 63 10.08 9.84 -8.95
CA ARG A 63 11.32 10.58 -9.25
C ARG A 63 12.51 10.08 -8.44
N LEU A 64 12.28 9.68 -7.18
CA LEU A 64 13.29 9.12 -6.27
C LEU A 64 13.45 7.60 -6.43
N GLU A 65 12.77 6.97 -7.40
CA GLU A 65 12.80 5.54 -7.68
C GLU A 65 12.43 4.66 -6.46
N VAL A 66 11.62 5.20 -5.54
CA VAL A 66 11.12 4.46 -4.37
C VAL A 66 10.09 3.42 -4.81
N VAL A 67 9.30 3.76 -5.83
CA VAL A 67 8.29 2.87 -6.45
C VAL A 67 8.21 3.13 -7.95
N ASP A 68 8.00 2.07 -8.74
CA ASP A 68 7.83 2.19 -10.20
C ASP A 68 6.59 2.99 -10.58
N TYR A 69 5.52 2.88 -9.77
CA TYR A 69 4.24 3.55 -10.00
C TYR A 69 3.37 3.57 -8.74
N ILE A 70 2.82 4.73 -8.43
CA ILE A 70 1.84 4.94 -7.37
C ILE A 70 0.84 6.04 -7.78
N THR A 71 -0.41 5.92 -7.34
CA THR A 71 -1.44 6.94 -7.57
C THR A 71 -1.56 7.88 -6.36
N ASP A 72 -1.98 9.11 -6.61
CA ASP A 72 -2.34 10.08 -5.57
C ASP A 72 -3.38 9.52 -4.57
N SER A 73 -4.34 8.73 -5.05
CA SER A 73 -5.33 8.03 -4.22
C SER A 73 -4.71 7.01 -3.28
N THR A 74 -3.65 6.31 -3.71
CA THR A 74 -2.89 5.39 -2.85
C THR A 74 -2.16 6.17 -1.75
N VAL A 75 -1.54 7.29 -2.09
CA VAL A 75 -0.91 8.18 -1.10
C VAL A 75 -1.95 8.71 -0.10
N CYS A 76 -3.12 9.12 -0.58
CA CYS A 76 -4.24 9.56 0.26
C CYS A 76 -4.70 8.45 1.23
N GLU A 77 -4.77 7.20 0.78
CA GLU A 77 -5.14 6.06 1.63
C GLU A 77 -4.11 5.83 2.74
N VAL A 78 -2.82 5.91 2.42
CA VAL A 78 -1.73 5.85 3.41
C VAL A 78 -1.86 6.98 4.44
N MET A 79 -2.11 8.20 3.97
CA MET A 79 -2.21 9.40 4.80
C MET A 79 -3.61 9.59 5.44
N LYS A 80 -4.53 8.63 5.32
CA LYS A 80 -5.90 8.78 5.82
C LYS A 80 -5.98 8.91 7.34
N LYS A 81 -5.09 8.24 8.08
CA LYS A 81 -5.08 8.22 9.56
C LYS A 81 -4.13 9.26 10.18
N THR A 82 -4.00 10.43 9.56
CA THR A 82 -3.08 11.49 10.04
C THR A 82 -3.65 12.32 11.19
N LYS A 83 -4.95 12.20 11.51
CA LYS A 83 -5.52 12.83 12.71
C LYS A 83 -5.20 11.99 13.94
N SER A 84 -4.35 12.52 14.82
CA SER A 84 -4.19 12.00 16.19
C SER A 84 -5.54 12.10 16.89
N ASN A 85 -6.21 10.97 17.14
CA ASN A 85 -7.24 10.90 18.17
C ASN A 85 -6.51 10.97 19.52
N ARG A 86 -6.31 12.19 20.01
CA ARG A 86 -5.97 12.42 21.42
C ARG A 86 -7.22 12.01 22.19
N GLY A 87 -7.26 10.77 22.66
CA GLY A 87 -8.39 10.25 23.44
C GLY A 87 -8.73 11.25 24.54
N LEU A 88 -9.97 11.74 24.50
CA LEU A 88 -10.64 12.37 25.63
C LEU A 88 -11.51 11.31 26.30
#